data_AF-A0A9X0CKP8-F1
#
_entry.id   AF-A0A9X0CKP8-F1
#
_cell.length_a   1.000
_cell.length_b   1.000
_cell.length_c   1.000
_cell.angle_alpha   90.00
_cell.angle_beta   90.00
_cell.angle_gamma   90.00
#
_symmetry.space_group_name_H-M   'P 1'
#
loop_
_entity.id
_entity.type
_entity.pdbx_description
1 polymer ?
#
loop_
_entity_poly.entity_id
_entity_poly.type
_entity_poly.pdbx_seq_one_letter_code
_entity_poly.pdbx_strand_id
1 'polypeptide(L)'
;MECCHFCSLFHSCLIVYEIVDKLVDFAIVRKYEEGNLSLSNPKDSVYDALFTFFVIGLNITIIRTILYLWRIQLYRTGDDSQDRTHDAINLWMSLAKALFEAFPQSTIAKFFFGDCATTDGMKILVQAFDVFSILPFIMFVCYLFYYYCEHDEGPNRITVIVMVITFIFSVVGFIFACLSINDYNERCWLERVYCNS
;
A
#
# COMPACT_ATOMS: atom_id res chain seq x y z
N MET A 1 -1.51 24.71 22.22
CA MET A 1 -2.65 24.69 21.26
C MET A 1 -2.22 24.36 19.83
N GLU A 2 -0.95 24.60 19.44
CA GLU A 2 -0.43 24.30 18.09
C GLU A 2 -0.32 22.79 17.77
N CYS A 3 -0.03 21.94 18.77
CA CYS A 3 0.11 20.49 18.59
C CYS A 3 -1.19 19.80 18.13
N CYS A 4 -2.35 20.34 18.55
CA CYS A 4 -3.68 19.81 18.22
C CYS A 4 -4.02 20.01 16.73
N HIS A 5 -3.60 21.13 16.13
CA HIS A 5 -3.88 21.42 14.71
C HIS A 5 -3.01 20.57 13.78
N PHE A 6 -1.73 20.40 14.10
CA PHE A 6 -0.82 19.58 13.29
C PHE A 6 -1.24 18.10 13.30
N CYS A 7 -1.57 17.54 14.46
CA CYS A 7 -2.04 16.15 14.55
C CYS A 7 -3.35 15.94 13.80
N SER A 8 -4.31 16.88 13.91
CA SER A 8 -5.57 16.81 13.16
C SER A 8 -5.34 16.89 11.64
N LEU A 9 -4.42 17.73 11.19
CA LEU A 9 -4.07 17.87 9.77
C LEU A 9 -3.44 16.57 9.24
N PHE A 10 -2.48 16.01 9.98
CA PHE A 10 -1.81 14.76 9.62
C PHE A 10 -2.81 13.61 9.40
N HIS A 11 -3.72 13.39 10.36
CA HIS A 11 -4.75 12.35 10.24
C HIS A 11 -5.72 12.63 9.08
N SER A 12 -6.03 13.90 8.80
CA SER A 12 -6.86 14.26 7.64
C SER A 12 -6.17 13.94 6.31
N CYS A 13 -4.86 14.21 6.20
CA CYS A 13 -4.07 13.82 5.04
C CYS A 13 -4.02 12.30 4.86
N LEU A 14 -3.91 11.54 5.95
CA LEU A 14 -3.95 10.07 5.88
C LEU A 14 -5.30 9.53 5.39
N ILE A 15 -6.43 10.16 5.76
CA ILE A 15 -7.75 9.79 5.22
C ILE A 15 -7.80 10.03 3.71
N VAL A 16 -7.34 11.19 3.25
CA VAL A 16 -7.30 11.50 1.80
C VAL A 16 -6.40 10.50 1.06
N TYR A 17 -5.24 10.18 1.63
CA TYR A 17 -4.34 9.16 1.10
C TYR A 17 -5.05 7.82 0.91
N GLU A 18 -5.73 7.29 1.94
CA GLU A 18 -6.44 6.00 1.87
C GLU A 18 -7.54 6.00 0.80
N ILE A 19 -8.22 7.13 0.60
CA ILE A 19 -9.26 7.26 -0.45
C ILE A 19 -8.62 7.20 -1.84
N VAL A 20 -7.56 7.98 -2.07
CA VAL A 20 -6.90 8.03 -3.39
C VAL A 20 -6.27 6.69 -3.73
N ASP A 21 -5.61 6.07 -2.76
CA ASP A 21 -5.05 4.71 -2.83
C ASP A 21 -6.09 3.71 -3.35
N LYS A 22 -7.28 3.66 -2.75
CA LYS A 22 -8.35 2.73 -3.17
C LYS A 22 -8.96 3.06 -4.53
N LEU A 23 -8.99 4.33 -4.93
CA LEU A 23 -9.41 4.72 -6.28
C LEU A 23 -8.42 4.23 -7.34
N VAL A 24 -7.12 4.29 -7.06
CA VAL A 24 -6.07 3.76 -7.93
C VAL A 24 -6.18 2.24 -8.03
N ASP A 25 -6.33 1.55 -6.90
CA ASP A 25 -6.52 0.09 -6.87
C ASP A 25 -7.72 -0.34 -7.71
N PHE A 26 -8.86 0.33 -7.54
CA PHE A 26 -10.07 0.04 -8.32
C PHE A 26 -9.85 0.25 -9.82
N ALA A 27 -9.15 1.34 -10.20
CA ALA A 27 -8.81 1.60 -11.58
C ALA A 27 -7.90 0.50 -12.17
N ILE A 28 -6.95 -0.02 -11.38
CA ILE A 28 -6.09 -1.14 -11.77
C ILE A 28 -6.89 -2.42 -11.99
N VAL A 29 -7.78 -2.80 -11.05
CA VAL A 29 -8.62 -3.99 -11.21
C VAL A 29 -9.39 -3.94 -12.53
N ARG A 30 -10.03 -2.79 -12.81
CA ARG A 30 -10.78 -2.59 -14.05
C ARG A 30 -9.90 -2.63 -15.29
N LYS A 31 -8.72 -2.01 -15.25
CA LYS A 31 -7.80 -2.00 -16.40
C LYS A 31 -7.16 -3.36 -16.66
N TYR A 32 -6.99 -4.17 -15.62
CA TYR A 32 -6.58 -5.55 -15.75
C TYR A 32 -7.66 -6.38 -16.46
N GLU A 33 -8.91 -6.28 -16.02
CA GLU A 33 -10.06 -6.96 -16.63
C GLU A 33 -10.23 -6.60 -18.12
N GLU A 34 -10.03 -5.33 -18.46
CA GLU A 34 -10.06 -4.83 -19.83
C GLU A 34 -8.86 -5.31 -20.69
N GLY A 35 -7.87 -6.01 -20.11
CA GLY A 35 -6.68 -6.49 -20.81
C GLY A 35 -5.68 -5.38 -21.17
N ASN A 36 -5.78 -4.20 -20.55
CA ASN A 36 -4.95 -3.04 -20.86
C ASN A 36 -3.61 -3.01 -20.12
N LEU A 37 -3.49 -3.86 -19.10
CA LEU A 37 -2.26 -4.01 -18.31
C LEU A 37 -1.40 -5.13 -18.88
N SER A 38 -1.92 -6.34 -19.09
CA SER A 38 -1.09 -7.46 -19.55
C SER A 38 -0.94 -7.53 -21.08
N LEU A 39 0.30 -7.72 -21.57
CA LEU A 39 0.61 -7.99 -22.99
C LEU A 39 0.08 -9.35 -23.48
N SER A 40 -0.10 -10.29 -22.57
CA SER A 40 -0.84 -11.54 -22.80
C SER A 40 -2.24 -11.39 -22.22
N ASN A 41 -3.24 -12.09 -22.76
CA ASN A 41 -4.62 -11.98 -22.29
C ASN A 41 -4.71 -12.08 -20.74
N PRO A 42 -5.56 -11.25 -20.10
CA PRO A 42 -5.69 -11.26 -18.65
C PRO A 42 -6.07 -12.65 -18.17
N LYS A 43 -5.47 -13.07 -17.05
CA LYS A 43 -5.77 -14.37 -16.43
C LYS A 43 -6.84 -14.17 -15.38
N ASP A 44 -7.93 -14.93 -15.48
CA ASP A 44 -9.03 -14.90 -14.50
C ASP A 44 -8.53 -15.04 -13.06
N SER A 45 -7.58 -15.95 -12.81
CA SER A 45 -7.00 -16.14 -11.48
C SER A 45 -6.28 -14.90 -10.93
N VAL A 46 -5.69 -14.08 -11.81
CA VAL A 46 -5.00 -12.85 -11.40
C VAL A 46 -6.02 -11.74 -11.15
N TYR A 47 -7.06 -11.65 -11.98
CA TYR A 47 -8.18 -10.75 -11.72
C TYR A 47 -8.83 -11.06 -10.37
N ASP A 48 -9.14 -12.32 -10.09
CA ASP A 48 -9.73 -12.76 -8.82
C ASP A 48 -8.82 -12.40 -7.64
N ALA A 49 -7.50 -12.58 -7.77
CA ALA A 49 -6.54 -12.19 -6.76
C ALA A 49 -6.52 -10.66 -6.54
N LEU A 50 -6.44 -9.87 -7.61
CA LEU A 50 -6.49 -8.40 -7.55
C LEU A 50 -7.76 -7.91 -6.86
N PHE A 51 -8.91 -8.44 -7.26
CA PHE A 51 -10.19 -8.08 -6.67
C PHE A 51 -10.26 -8.49 -5.20
N THR A 52 -9.76 -9.68 -4.85
CA THR A 52 -9.72 -10.14 -3.45
C THR A 52 -8.86 -9.24 -2.59
N PHE A 53 -7.63 -8.90 -3.02
CA PHE A 53 -6.76 -8.02 -2.27
C PHE A 53 -7.25 -6.57 -2.23
N PHE A 54 -7.94 -6.11 -3.28
CA PHE A 54 -8.68 -4.85 -3.25
C PHE A 54 -9.76 -4.84 -2.16
N VAL A 55 -10.59 -5.89 -2.06
CA VAL A 55 -11.63 -6.00 -1.03
C VAL A 55 -11.00 -6.08 0.37
N ILE A 56 -9.93 -6.85 0.55
CA ILE A 56 -9.20 -6.90 1.82
C ILE A 56 -8.67 -5.50 2.19
N GLY A 57 -8.01 -4.82 1.24
CA GLY A 57 -7.51 -3.46 1.44
C GLY A 57 -8.62 -2.47 1.76
N LEU A 58 -9.79 -2.58 1.12
CA LEU A 58 -10.94 -1.71 1.41
C LEU A 58 -11.40 -1.85 2.87
N ASN A 59 -11.45 -3.07 3.41
CA ASN A 59 -11.78 -3.30 4.81
C ASN A 59 -10.74 -2.66 5.75
N ILE A 60 -9.44 -2.80 5.43
CA ILE A 60 -8.36 -2.17 6.19
C ILE A 60 -8.50 -0.64 6.15
N THR A 61 -8.74 -0.05 4.98
CA THR A 61 -8.96 1.39 4.80
C THR A 61 -10.15 1.90 5.61
N ILE A 62 -11.27 1.18 5.64
CA ILE A 62 -12.44 1.57 6.45
C ILE A 62 -12.06 1.64 7.93
N ILE A 63 -11.39 0.60 8.45
CA ILE A 63 -10.96 0.55 9.85
C ILE A 63 -9.98 1.70 10.15
N ARG A 64 -8.97 1.93 9.30
CA ARG A 64 -8.01 3.04 9.46
C ARG A 64 -8.70 4.40 9.45
N THR A 65 -9.64 4.61 8.54
CA THR A 65 -10.40 5.87 8.43
C THR A 65 -11.19 6.15 9.71
N ILE A 66 -11.87 5.12 10.25
CA ILE A 66 -12.59 5.24 11.53
C ILE A 66 -11.62 5.60 12.66
N LEU A 67 -10.47 4.93 12.74
CA LEU A 67 -9.45 5.22 13.75
C LEU A 67 -8.90 6.65 13.63
N TYR A 68 -8.65 7.13 12.42
CA TYR A 68 -8.19 8.50 12.20
C TYR A 68 -9.22 9.55 12.60
N LEU A 69 -10.49 9.34 12.26
CA LEU A 69 -11.59 10.21 12.68
C LEU A 69 -11.73 10.24 14.20
N TRP A 70 -11.63 9.07 14.84
CA TRP A 70 -11.64 8.98 16.29
C TRP A 70 -10.46 9.75 16.90
N ARG A 71 -9.24 9.62 16.37
CA ARG A 71 -8.09 10.41 16.85
C ARG A 71 -8.29 11.91 16.71
N ILE A 72 -8.80 12.36 15.57
CA ILE A 72 -9.11 13.79 15.36
C ILE A 72 -10.08 14.27 16.44
N GLN A 73 -11.08 13.45 16.81
CA GLN A 73 -12.01 13.78 17.87
C GLN A 73 -11.33 13.84 19.25
N LEU A 74 -10.47 12.87 19.59
CA LEU A 74 -9.73 12.85 20.85
C LEU A 74 -8.80 14.07 21.02
N TYR A 75 -8.06 14.42 19.96
CA TYR A 75 -7.21 15.61 19.97
C TYR A 75 -8.02 16.89 20.19
N ARG A 76 -9.24 16.99 19.63
CA ARG A 76 -10.13 18.12 19.86
C ARG A 76 -10.64 18.19 21.30
N THR A 77 -10.86 17.06 21.95
CA THR A 77 -11.35 17.00 23.34
C THR A 77 -10.24 17.07 24.38
N GLY A 78 -8.97 16.97 23.97
CA GLY A 78 -7.80 17.05 24.86
C GLY A 78 -7.61 15.81 25.73
N ASP A 79 -8.15 14.66 25.31
CA ASP A 79 -8.00 13.38 26.03
C ASP A 79 -6.83 12.59 25.44
N ASP A 80 -5.76 12.47 26.22
CA ASP A 80 -4.52 11.79 25.86
C ASP A 80 -4.26 10.53 26.70
N SER A 81 -5.29 10.01 27.36
CA SER A 81 -5.17 8.94 28.34
C SER A 81 -4.78 7.56 27.75
N GLN A 82 -4.76 7.42 26.41
CA GLN A 82 -4.62 6.13 25.72
C GLN A 82 -3.46 6.06 24.72
N ASP A 83 -2.48 6.98 24.79
CA ASP A 83 -1.44 7.14 23.76
C ASP A 83 -0.70 5.82 23.40
N ARG A 84 -0.23 5.05 24.39
CA ARG A 84 0.45 3.75 24.14
C ARG A 84 -0.44 2.72 23.43
N THR A 85 -1.74 2.69 23.75
CA THR A 85 -2.68 1.77 23.09
C THR A 85 -2.85 2.19 21.64
N HIS A 86 -2.88 3.49 21.38
CA HIS A 86 -2.96 4.02 20.05
C HIS A 86 -1.72 3.71 19.19
N ASP A 87 -0.52 3.70 19.76
CA ASP A 87 0.71 3.34 19.04
C ASP A 87 0.73 1.87 18.65
N ALA A 88 0.34 0.99 19.57
CA ALA A 88 0.18 -0.42 19.28
C ALA A 88 -0.84 -0.64 18.15
N ILE A 89 -1.99 0.04 18.19
CA ILE A 89 -3.00 -0.04 17.13
C ILE A 89 -2.42 0.43 15.78
N ASN A 90 -1.70 1.56 15.74
CA ASN A 90 -1.07 2.06 14.51
C ASN A 90 -0.09 1.05 13.92
N LEU A 91 0.76 0.49 14.77
CA LEU A 91 1.73 -0.52 14.37
C LEU A 91 1.04 -1.75 13.77
N TRP A 92 0.03 -2.30 14.44
CA TRP A 92 -0.74 -3.45 13.95
C TRP A 92 -1.50 -3.16 12.65
N MET A 93 -2.07 -1.96 12.51
CA MET A 93 -2.72 -1.55 11.26
C MET A 93 -1.72 -1.37 10.12
N SER A 94 -0.53 -0.84 10.41
CA SER A 94 0.54 -0.71 9.41
C SER A 94 1.08 -2.07 8.99
N LEU A 95 1.26 -3.00 9.95
CA LEU A 95 1.61 -4.40 9.70
C LEU A 95 0.59 -5.07 8.79
N ALA A 96 -0.70 -4.94 9.10
CA ALA A 96 -1.78 -5.53 8.32
C ALA A 96 -1.81 -4.99 6.89
N LYS A 97 -1.70 -3.66 6.70
CA LYS A 97 -1.69 -3.06 5.36
C LYS A 97 -0.45 -3.49 4.57
N ALA A 98 0.73 -3.55 5.19
CA ALA A 98 1.94 -4.00 4.52
C ALA A 98 1.83 -5.46 4.05
N LEU A 99 1.33 -6.37 4.90
CA LEU A 99 1.26 -7.80 4.60
C LEU A 99 0.12 -8.19 3.66
N PHE A 100 -1.09 -7.66 3.91
CA PHE A 100 -2.30 -8.17 3.26
C PHE A 100 -2.76 -7.33 2.07
N GLU A 101 -2.16 -6.16 1.87
CA GLU A 101 -2.53 -5.27 0.78
C GLU A 101 -1.31 -4.94 -0.09
N ALA A 102 -0.33 -4.22 0.47
CA ALA A 102 0.80 -3.71 -0.30
C ALA A 102 1.71 -4.81 -0.88
N PHE A 103 2.04 -5.83 -0.09
CA PHE A 103 2.89 -6.92 -0.57
C PHE A 103 2.22 -7.73 -1.71
N PRO A 104 0.96 -8.18 -1.59
CA PRO A 104 0.25 -8.80 -2.70
C PRO A 104 0.14 -7.91 -3.93
N GLN A 105 -0.16 -6.61 -3.76
CA GLN A 105 -0.26 -5.66 -4.86
C GLN A 105 1.05 -5.52 -5.65
N SER A 106 2.16 -5.23 -4.97
CA SER A 106 3.49 -5.11 -5.58
C SER A 106 3.95 -6.42 -6.25
N THR A 107 3.63 -7.57 -5.64
CA THR A 107 3.88 -8.90 -6.24
C THR A 107 3.08 -9.06 -7.53
N ILE A 108 1.78 -8.75 -7.52
CA ILE A 108 0.94 -8.91 -8.71
C ILE A 108 1.41 -7.97 -9.83
N ALA A 109 1.71 -6.71 -9.51
CA ALA A 109 2.19 -5.75 -10.48
C ALA A 109 3.45 -6.26 -11.19
N LYS A 110 4.47 -6.67 -10.41
CA LYS A 110 5.75 -7.13 -10.95
C LYS A 110 5.65 -8.33 -11.88
N PHE A 111 4.78 -9.29 -11.55
CA PHE A 111 4.74 -10.58 -12.24
C PHE A 111 3.63 -10.69 -13.29
N PHE A 112 2.61 -9.83 -13.25
CA PHE A 112 1.41 -10.00 -14.08
C PHE A 112 0.95 -8.77 -14.85
N PHE A 113 1.50 -7.57 -14.59
CA PHE A 113 1.18 -6.40 -15.43
C PHE A 113 2.04 -6.35 -16.70
N GLY A 114 3.10 -7.14 -16.83
CA GLY A 114 3.96 -7.15 -18.03
C GLY A 114 5.10 -6.14 -17.96
N ASP A 115 5.90 -6.07 -19.02
CA ASP A 115 7.25 -5.45 -18.95
C ASP A 115 7.34 -4.07 -19.62
N CYS A 116 6.24 -3.49 -20.10
CA CYS A 116 6.21 -2.17 -20.72
C CYS A 116 4.81 -1.57 -20.76
N ALA A 117 4.72 -0.24 -20.86
CA ALA A 117 3.46 0.48 -20.95
C ALA A 117 2.93 0.57 -22.39
N THR A 118 1.64 0.31 -22.57
CA THR A 118 0.93 0.46 -23.86
C THR A 118 0.59 1.91 -24.18
N THR A 119 0.34 2.73 -23.16
CA THR A 119 0.02 4.15 -23.25
C THR A 119 0.61 4.91 -22.06
N ASP A 120 0.77 6.24 -22.18
CA ASP A 120 1.19 7.08 -21.05
C ASP A 120 0.21 7.01 -19.88
N GLY A 121 -1.09 6.84 -20.16
CA GLY A 121 -2.11 6.68 -19.12
C GLY A 121 -1.89 5.41 -18.30
N MET A 122 -1.54 4.28 -18.95
CA MET A 122 -1.24 3.03 -18.25
C MET A 122 0.07 3.12 -17.48
N LYS A 123 1.09 3.77 -18.05
CA LYS A 123 2.33 4.08 -17.33
C LYS A 123 2.06 4.82 -16.03
N ILE A 124 1.35 5.96 -16.10
CA ILE A 124 1.05 6.77 -14.91
C ILE A 124 0.23 5.97 -13.90
N LEU A 125 -0.75 5.19 -14.36
CA LEU A 125 -1.61 4.40 -13.47
C LEU A 125 -0.85 3.31 -12.72
N VAL A 126 -0.02 2.53 -13.41
CA VAL A 126 0.78 1.47 -12.77
C VAL A 126 1.83 2.06 -11.85
N GLN A 127 2.50 3.14 -12.26
CA GLN A 127 3.46 3.83 -11.38
C GLN A 127 2.77 4.39 -10.13
N ALA A 128 1.58 4.95 -10.26
CA ALA A 128 0.80 5.40 -9.11
C ALA A 128 0.50 4.21 -8.18
N PHE A 129 -0.03 3.11 -8.72
CA PHE A 129 -0.32 1.89 -7.96
C PHE A 129 0.90 1.35 -7.20
N ASP A 130 2.06 1.26 -7.87
CA ASP A 130 3.29 0.79 -7.24
C ASP A 130 3.77 1.77 -6.15
N VAL A 131 3.72 3.08 -6.38
CA VAL A 131 4.06 4.10 -5.37
C VAL A 131 3.13 4.03 -4.16
N PHE A 132 1.83 3.84 -4.39
CA PHE A 132 0.84 3.66 -3.34
C PHE A 132 1.10 2.38 -2.53
N SER A 133 1.54 1.29 -3.17
CA SER A 133 1.96 0.05 -2.50
C SER A 133 3.29 0.19 -1.72
N ILE A 134 4.18 1.10 -2.11
CA ILE A 134 5.45 1.36 -1.40
C ILE A 134 5.20 2.07 -0.06
N LEU A 135 4.25 2.99 -0.02
CA LEU A 135 4.01 3.84 1.15
C LEU A 135 3.70 3.06 2.44
N PRO A 136 2.88 1.98 2.44
CA PRO A 136 2.67 1.13 3.61
C PRO A 136 3.96 0.50 4.15
N PHE A 137 4.92 0.14 3.30
CA PHE A 137 6.22 -0.39 3.74
C PHE A 137 7.03 0.69 4.47
N ILE A 138 7.07 1.91 3.93
CA ILE A 138 7.75 3.05 4.56
C ILE A 138 7.08 3.38 5.90
N MET A 139 5.76 3.49 5.92
CA MET A 139 4.99 3.77 7.13
C MET A 139 5.20 2.70 8.20
N PHE A 140 5.25 1.42 7.82
CA PHE A 140 5.58 0.32 8.73
C PHE A 140 6.96 0.51 9.35
N VAL A 141 7.99 0.81 8.55
CA VAL A 141 9.35 1.05 9.07
C VAL A 141 9.37 2.25 10.02
N CYS A 142 8.70 3.35 9.68
CA CYS A 142 8.58 4.51 10.58
C CYS A 142 7.91 4.16 11.91
N TYR A 143 6.78 3.45 11.89
CA TYR A 143 6.11 3.02 13.12
C TYR A 143 6.92 2.00 13.91
N LEU A 144 7.69 1.14 13.24
CA LEU A 144 8.60 0.21 13.89
C LEU A 144 9.67 0.97 14.68
N PHE A 145 10.34 1.94 14.06
CA PHE A 145 11.34 2.78 14.73
C PHE A 145 10.73 3.55 15.91
N TYR A 146 9.57 4.19 15.70
CA TYR A 146 8.87 4.93 16.74
C TYR A 146 8.53 4.04 17.94
N TYR A 147 7.93 2.88 17.69
CA TYR A 147 7.55 1.93 18.72
C TYR A 147 8.75 1.43 19.54
N TYR A 148 9.89 1.14 18.90
CA TYR A 148 11.11 0.75 19.62
C TYR A 148 11.75 1.88 20.43
N CYS A 149 11.64 3.13 19.99
CA CYS A 149 12.20 4.27 20.71
C CYS A 149 11.39 4.64 21.96
N GLU A 150 10.09 4.38 21.98
CA GLU A 150 9.18 4.84 23.04
C GLU A 150 8.80 3.75 24.05
N HIS A 151 8.89 2.46 23.69
CA HIS A 151 8.53 1.35 24.58
C HIS A 151 9.76 0.67 25.20
N ASP A 152 10.13 1.09 26.42
CA ASP A 152 11.23 0.51 27.21
C ASP A 152 11.04 -0.98 27.54
N GLU A 153 9.79 -1.46 27.68
CA GLU A 153 9.50 -2.86 28.04
C GLU A 153 9.58 -3.82 26.83
N GLY A 154 9.76 -3.28 25.61
CA GLY A 154 9.85 -4.06 24.38
C GLY A 154 8.54 -4.76 23.98
N PRO A 155 8.36 -5.07 22.68
CA PRO A 155 7.21 -5.84 22.22
C PRO A 155 7.25 -7.28 22.74
N ASN A 156 6.08 -7.90 22.92
CA ASN A 156 5.99 -9.32 23.22
C ASN A 156 6.58 -10.17 22.07
N ARG A 157 6.94 -11.43 22.36
CA ARG A 157 7.61 -12.32 21.39
C ARG A 157 6.82 -12.52 20.09
N ILE A 158 5.49 -12.58 20.16
CA ILE A 158 4.64 -12.76 18.96
C ILE A 158 4.72 -11.52 18.08
N THR A 159 4.59 -10.34 18.68
CA THR A 159 4.72 -9.05 17.99
C THR A 159 6.08 -8.94 17.31
N VAL A 160 7.18 -9.33 17.97
CA VAL A 160 8.52 -9.35 17.37
C VAL A 160 8.57 -10.26 16.13
N ILE A 161 8.02 -11.48 16.22
CA ILE A 161 8.00 -12.42 15.09
C ILE A 161 7.23 -11.82 13.91
N VAL A 162 6.04 -11.26 14.17
CA VAL A 162 5.21 -10.64 13.12
C VAL A 162 5.92 -9.43 12.50
N MET A 163 6.61 -8.62 13.30
CA MET A 163 7.42 -7.50 12.79
C MET A 163 8.54 -7.97 11.87
N VAL A 164 9.29 -9.00 12.27
CA VAL A 164 10.40 -9.53 11.46
C VAL A 164 9.90 -10.10 10.14
N ILE A 165 8.81 -10.87 10.19
CA ILE A 165 8.16 -11.41 8.98
C ILE A 165 7.73 -10.25 8.07
N THR A 166 7.02 -9.27 8.62
CA THR A 166 6.53 -8.12 7.85
C THR A 166 7.65 -7.28 7.28
N PHE A 167 8.76 -7.15 7.99
CA PHE A 167 9.94 -6.46 7.50
C PHE A 167 10.53 -7.16 6.27
N ILE A 168 10.67 -8.48 6.30
CA ILE A 168 11.14 -9.26 5.15
C ILE A 168 10.21 -9.06 3.95
N PHE A 169 8.89 -9.22 4.17
CA PHE A 169 7.89 -8.99 3.12
C PHE A 169 7.92 -7.56 2.58
N SER A 170 8.15 -6.56 3.44
CA SER A 170 8.24 -5.16 3.06
C SER A 170 9.46 -4.89 2.18
N VAL A 171 10.62 -5.49 2.50
CA VAL A 171 11.83 -5.38 1.68
C VAL A 171 11.60 -6.01 0.30
N VAL A 172 11.04 -7.22 0.26
CA VAL A 172 10.77 -7.92 -1.00
C VAL A 172 9.72 -7.17 -1.84
N GLY A 173 8.61 -6.75 -1.22
CA GLY A 173 7.54 -5.99 -1.88
C GLY A 173 8.03 -4.64 -2.41
N PHE A 174 8.87 -3.93 -1.64
CA PHE A 174 9.49 -2.70 -2.10
C PHE A 174 10.33 -2.92 -3.36
N ILE A 175 11.15 -3.98 -3.39
CA ILE A 175 11.96 -4.34 -4.56
C ILE A 175 11.04 -4.65 -5.76
N PHE A 176 9.95 -5.41 -5.55
CA PHE A 176 8.99 -5.72 -6.61
C PHE A 176 8.33 -4.48 -7.19
N ALA A 177 7.89 -3.55 -6.34
CA ALA A 177 7.30 -2.29 -6.79
C ALA A 177 8.32 -1.43 -7.58
N CYS A 178 9.56 -1.31 -7.10
CA CYS A 178 10.63 -0.60 -7.83
C CYS A 178 10.91 -1.20 -9.21
N LEU A 179 10.98 -2.53 -9.29
CA LEU A 179 11.18 -3.24 -10.56
C LEU A 179 9.99 -3.05 -11.50
N SER A 180 8.76 -3.17 -10.99
CA SER A 180 7.53 -2.92 -11.76
C SER A 180 7.48 -1.50 -12.34
N ILE A 181 7.80 -0.48 -11.52
CA ILE A 181 7.92 0.92 -11.97
C ILE A 181 8.93 1.06 -13.11
N ASN A 182 10.07 0.38 -13.00
CA ASN A 182 11.13 0.45 -13.99
C ASN A 182 10.71 -0.23 -15.30
N ASP A 183 10.08 -1.40 -15.23
CA ASP A 183 9.55 -2.11 -16.40
C ASP A 183 8.50 -1.25 -17.12
N TYR A 184 7.54 -0.70 -16.38
CA TYR A 184 6.51 0.19 -16.92
C TYR A 184 6.99 1.60 -17.28
N ASN A 185 8.26 1.93 -17.04
CA ASN A 185 8.81 3.22 -17.43
C ASN A 185 9.00 3.31 -18.96
N GLU A 186 9.26 2.17 -19.61
CA GLU A 186 9.41 2.06 -21.06
C GLU A 186 8.06 1.88 -21.76
N ARG A 187 7.94 2.40 -22.99
CA ARG A 187 6.80 2.10 -23.86
C ARG A 187 7.06 0.82 -24.66
N CYS A 188 6.02 0.04 -24.88
CA CYS A 188 6.11 -1.10 -25.79
C CYS A 188 6.34 -0.61 -27.22
N TRP A 189 7.54 -0.83 -27.75
CA TRP A 189 7.83 -0.58 -29.16
C TRP A 189 7.28 -1.72 -30.02
N LEU A 190 6.41 -1.39 -30.99
CA LEU A 190 5.81 -2.33 -31.95
C LEU A 190 6.83 -3.03 -32.87
N GLU A 191 8.13 -2.74 -32.78
CA GLU A 191 9.14 -3.20 -33.74
C GLU A 191 9.71 -4.61 -33.49
N ARG A 192 9.33 -5.32 -32.42
CA ARG A 192 9.79 -6.72 -32.23
C ARG A 192 8.89 -7.80 -32.83
N VAL A 193 7.76 -7.45 -33.45
CA VAL A 193 6.83 -8.43 -34.03
C VAL A 193 6.95 -8.54 -35.56
N TYR A 194 7.55 -7.57 -36.26
CA TYR A 194 7.60 -7.56 -37.73
C TYR A 194 8.95 -7.89 -38.38
N CYS A 195 10.02 -8.14 -37.61
CA CYS A 195 11.34 -8.48 -38.18
C CYS A 195 11.72 -9.97 -38.16
N ASN A 196 10.78 -10.88 -37.82
CA ASN A 196 11.05 -12.32 -37.75
C ASN A 196 10.02 -13.19 -38.50
N SER A 197 9.30 -12.63 -39.48
CA SER A 197 8.46 -13.41 -40.42
C SER A 197 8.96 -13.29 -41.84
#